data_AF-A0A1J4K6P7-F1
#
_entry.id   AF-A0A1J4K6P7-F1
#
_cell.length_a   1.000
_cell.length_b   1.000
_cell.length_c   1.000
_cell.angle_alpha   90.00
_cell.angle_beta   90.00
_cell.angle_gamma   90.00
#
_symmetry.space_group_name_H-M   'P 1'
#
loop_
_entity.id
_entity.type
_entity.pdbx_description
1 polymer ?
#
loop_
_entity_poly.entity_id
_entity_poly.type
_entity_poly.pdbx_seq_one_letter_code
_entity_poly.pdbx_strand_id
1 'polypeptide(L)'
;MSYDELKIHLKQLSEINSELLDYLNNEKGGDEELFEKIINTAKDMNLVSNFHLYTTVLSLITNLSISRPSNKSIIDKIVQILVEFVHHFEMLTVFNNVQLFELFQVNKSLILRLLNLNYLNVSYFKPYMPNVDYLFFLYPELLHCGISKSFPKYNQNIQSDIYQYSKIYAEQAYPENNPNIVAFDDKQSLIDNFYRFRILGHGFNMLQLSIENDDLNKFIELTNITNKFNYREKFTYSLFESDKNIKSVDVIQYALAFGSLNIFKYLVMNKVEIIKDDLKYAIIGGNRDIINIIENDVKILFDDMKYFQIAIKYHQNVLFNYFINNYEHLQLNIMILFNLCVKYNNYVLLYTLIEDNSINLDEYFSKYDVISKLHYSSSIFILFYFLFCIKKDSDYMELLSFIDLS
;
A
#
# COMPACT_ATOMS: atom_id res chain seq x y z
N MET A 1 1.36 -26.26 17.23
CA MET A 1 0.59 -25.10 17.70
C MET A 1 -0.82 -25.58 18.05
N SER A 2 -1.46 -25.09 19.10
CA SER A 2 -2.87 -25.42 19.42
C SER A 2 -3.86 -24.40 18.83
N TYR A 3 -5.17 -24.72 18.82
CA TYR A 3 -6.21 -23.76 18.43
C TYR A 3 -6.22 -22.52 19.32
N ASP A 4 -6.03 -22.70 20.63
CA ASP A 4 -5.96 -21.59 21.58
C ASP A 4 -4.74 -20.70 21.32
N GLU A 5 -3.61 -21.30 20.95
CA GLU A 5 -2.39 -20.59 20.57
C GLU A 5 -2.57 -19.79 19.26
N LEU A 6 -3.29 -20.33 18.27
CA LEU A 6 -3.68 -19.56 17.07
C LEU A 6 -4.54 -18.34 17.44
N LYS A 7 -5.54 -18.51 18.31
CA LYS A 7 -6.38 -17.41 18.78
C LYS A 7 -5.57 -16.33 19.48
N ILE A 8 -4.58 -16.73 20.29
CA ILE A 8 -3.65 -15.80 20.94
C ILE A 8 -2.86 -15.01 19.89
N HIS A 9 -2.24 -15.68 18.91
CA HIS A 9 -1.49 -14.98 17.85
C HIS A 9 -2.37 -14.05 17.02
N LEU A 10 -3.60 -14.45 16.67
CA LEU A 10 -4.53 -13.60 15.93
C LEU A 10 -4.97 -12.38 16.75
N LYS A 11 -5.14 -12.55 18.06
CA LYS A 11 -5.40 -11.43 18.96
C LYS A 11 -4.23 -10.45 18.97
N GLN A 12 -3.01 -10.93 19.16
CA GLN A 12 -1.80 -10.10 19.15
C GLN A 12 -1.62 -9.38 17.80
N LEU A 13 -1.86 -10.06 16.69
CA LEU A 13 -1.84 -9.47 15.35
C LEU A 13 -2.92 -8.40 15.17
N SER A 14 -4.10 -8.60 15.74
CA SER A 14 -5.17 -7.60 15.75
C SER A 14 -4.79 -6.38 16.58
N GLU A 15 -4.22 -6.59 17.78
CA GLU A 15 -3.73 -5.53 18.68
C GLU A 15 -2.67 -4.66 17.99
N ILE A 16 -1.58 -5.26 17.49
CA ILE A 16 -0.52 -4.50 16.79
C ILE A 16 -1.05 -3.84 15.51
N ASN A 17 -2.00 -4.46 14.79
CA ASN A 17 -2.63 -3.83 13.63
C ASN A 17 -3.43 -2.59 14.00
N SER A 18 -4.17 -2.63 15.11
CA SER A 18 -4.90 -1.45 15.61
C SER A 18 -3.94 -0.33 16.01
N GLU A 19 -2.89 -0.66 16.78
CA GLU A 19 -1.90 0.30 17.24
C GLU A 19 -1.13 0.95 16.08
N LEU A 20 -0.77 0.15 15.07
CA LEU A 20 -0.18 0.66 13.82
C LEU A 20 -1.15 1.61 13.12
N LEU A 21 -2.42 1.25 12.97
CA LEU A 21 -3.40 2.14 12.33
C LEU A 21 -3.59 3.45 13.10
N ASP A 22 -3.64 3.40 14.43
CA ASP A 22 -3.77 4.59 15.27
C ASP A 22 -2.54 5.50 15.14
N TYR A 23 -1.34 4.92 15.22
CA TYR A 23 -0.09 5.65 15.05
C TYR A 23 0.04 6.29 13.67
N LEU A 24 -0.28 5.54 12.61
CA LEU A 24 -0.16 6.02 11.24
C LEU A 24 -1.19 7.13 10.97
N ASN A 25 -2.44 6.99 11.40
CA ASN A 25 -3.49 7.99 11.14
C ASN A 25 -3.40 9.24 12.04
N ASN A 26 -2.53 9.27 13.04
CA ASN A 26 -2.38 10.42 13.92
C ASN A 26 -1.60 11.57 13.24
N GLU A 27 -2.24 12.72 13.07
CA GLU A 27 -1.59 13.94 12.53
C GLU A 27 -1.32 15.01 13.62
N LYS A 28 -1.87 14.85 14.83
CA LYS A 28 -2.03 15.95 15.82
C LYS A 28 -1.10 15.86 17.04
N GLY A 29 0.03 15.17 16.92
CA GLY A 29 0.97 14.95 18.04
C GLY A 29 0.53 13.81 18.98
N GLY A 30 1.38 13.42 19.94
CA GLY A 30 1.17 12.19 20.74
C GLY A 30 1.73 10.93 20.08
N ASP A 31 2.55 11.10 19.04
CA ASP A 31 3.17 10.01 18.29
C ASP A 31 4.07 9.13 19.16
N GLU A 32 4.72 9.68 20.19
CA GLU A 32 5.60 8.93 21.09
C GLU A 32 4.84 7.83 21.86
N GLU A 33 3.69 8.13 22.46
CA GLU A 33 2.92 7.14 23.23
C GLU A 33 2.38 6.02 22.33
N LEU A 34 1.87 6.38 21.15
CA LEU A 34 1.37 5.40 20.17
C LEU A 34 2.50 4.53 19.62
N PHE A 35 3.66 5.13 19.38
CA PHE A 35 4.85 4.41 18.95
C PHE A 35 5.35 3.44 20.03
N GLU A 36 5.42 3.88 21.29
CA GLU A 36 5.81 3.02 22.42
C GLU A 36 4.89 1.82 22.59
N LYS A 37 3.57 1.98 22.37
CA LYS A 37 2.60 0.87 22.38
C LYS A 37 2.98 -0.20 21.35
N ILE A 38 3.24 0.20 20.10
CA ILE A 38 3.66 -0.72 19.03
C ILE A 38 4.91 -1.51 19.44
N ILE A 39 5.92 -0.81 19.99
CA ILE A 39 7.18 -1.45 20.39
C ILE A 39 6.98 -2.41 21.57
N ASN A 40 6.12 -2.07 22.54
CA ASN A 40 5.83 -2.94 23.67
C ASN A 40 5.05 -4.19 23.22
N THR A 41 4.03 -4.03 22.39
CA THR A 41 3.29 -5.15 21.80
C THR A 41 4.22 -6.07 20.99
N ALA A 42 5.13 -5.50 20.19
CA ALA A 42 6.11 -6.28 19.45
C ALA A 42 7.06 -7.07 20.37
N LYS A 43 7.46 -6.52 21.54
CA LYS A 43 8.27 -7.25 22.55
C LYS A 43 7.49 -8.44 23.12
N ASP A 44 6.23 -8.23 23.46
CA ASP A 44 5.37 -9.27 24.03
C ASP A 44 5.09 -10.41 23.04
N MET A 45 5.16 -10.13 21.74
CA MET A 45 5.02 -11.13 20.66
C MET A 45 6.26 -12.04 20.48
N ASN A 46 7.39 -11.73 21.12
CA ASN A 46 8.65 -12.50 21.03
C ASN A 46 9.08 -12.79 19.57
N LEU A 47 9.03 -11.75 18.71
CA LEU A 47 9.16 -11.85 17.25
C LEU A 47 10.44 -12.57 16.79
N VAL A 48 11.59 -12.33 17.45
CA VAL A 48 12.89 -12.93 17.07
C VAL A 48 12.84 -14.46 17.10
N SER A 49 12.11 -15.02 18.08
CA SER A 49 11.98 -16.48 18.22
C SER A 49 10.92 -17.09 17.31
N ASN A 50 10.05 -16.26 16.73
CA ASN A 50 8.91 -16.69 15.92
C ASN A 50 8.97 -16.05 14.53
N PHE A 51 9.80 -16.63 13.66
CA PHE A 51 10.02 -16.17 12.29
C PHE A 51 8.72 -15.92 11.51
N HIS A 52 7.71 -16.79 11.66
CA HIS A 52 6.44 -16.67 10.97
C HIS A 52 5.62 -15.48 11.47
N LEU A 53 5.50 -15.31 12.78
CA LEU A 53 4.82 -14.17 13.36
C LEU A 53 5.53 -12.86 12.96
N TYR A 54 6.87 -12.85 12.98
CA TYR A 54 7.66 -11.72 12.57
C TYR A 54 7.45 -11.36 11.08
N THR A 55 7.51 -12.35 10.20
CA THR A 55 7.21 -12.18 8.77
C THR A 55 5.81 -11.60 8.55
N THR A 56 4.84 -12.02 9.37
CA THR A 56 3.45 -11.53 9.32
C THR A 56 3.34 -10.07 9.69
N VAL A 57 3.99 -9.66 10.79
CA VAL A 57 4.05 -8.26 11.23
C VAL A 57 4.72 -7.38 10.17
N LEU A 58 5.84 -7.84 9.59
CA LEU A 58 6.50 -7.09 8.51
C LEU A 58 5.61 -6.97 7.26
N SER A 59 4.93 -8.06 6.87
CA SER A 59 3.99 -8.03 5.74
C SER A 59 2.80 -7.10 5.99
N LEU A 60 2.34 -7.02 7.24
CA LEU A 60 1.32 -6.06 7.65
C LEU A 60 1.82 -4.63 7.47
N ILE A 61 3.00 -4.30 8.01
CA ILE A 61 3.64 -2.98 7.88
C ILE A 61 3.78 -2.59 6.40
N THR A 62 4.22 -3.51 5.53
CA THR A 62 4.29 -3.27 4.08
C THR A 62 2.93 -2.92 3.49
N ASN A 63 1.88 -3.70 3.80
CA ASN A 63 0.55 -3.44 3.26
C ASN A 63 0.00 -2.09 3.74
N LEU A 64 0.23 -1.75 5.01
CA LEU A 64 -0.19 -0.47 5.55
C LEU A 64 0.50 0.70 4.84
N SER A 65 1.77 0.54 4.44
CA SER A 65 2.56 1.57 3.74
C SER A 65 1.95 2.09 2.44
N ILE A 66 1.05 1.33 1.82
CA ILE A 66 0.35 1.71 0.56
C ILE A 66 -1.15 1.92 0.76
N SER A 67 -1.65 1.78 1.99
CA SER A 67 -3.09 1.78 2.29
C SER A 67 -3.67 3.17 2.60
N ARG A 68 -2.83 4.21 2.69
CA ARG A 68 -3.22 5.59 3.00
C ARG A 68 -2.50 6.59 2.09
N PRO A 69 -2.87 6.65 0.81
CA PRO A 69 -2.24 7.61 -0.12
C PRO A 69 -2.36 9.08 0.34
N SER A 70 -3.41 9.42 1.08
CA SER A 70 -3.62 10.78 1.64
C SER A 70 -2.63 11.16 2.75
N ASN A 71 -1.99 10.18 3.41
CA ASN A 71 -1.13 10.43 4.55
C ASN A 71 0.35 10.55 4.14
N LYS A 72 0.83 11.78 4.06
CA LYS A 72 2.21 12.09 3.63
C LYS A 72 3.29 11.61 4.59
N SER A 73 2.95 11.42 5.87
CA SER A 73 3.90 11.00 6.90
C SER A 73 4.05 9.48 7.01
N ILE A 74 3.20 8.70 6.32
CA ILE A 74 3.10 7.25 6.52
C ILE A 74 4.43 6.53 6.30
N ILE A 75 5.18 6.91 5.27
CA ILE A 75 6.47 6.29 4.95
C ILE A 75 7.50 6.60 6.04
N ASP A 76 7.56 7.85 6.50
CA ASP A 76 8.52 8.25 7.53
C ASP A 76 8.21 7.55 8.86
N LYS A 77 6.93 7.46 9.23
CA LYS A 77 6.46 6.70 10.40
C LYS A 77 6.78 5.21 10.31
N ILE A 78 6.58 4.60 9.14
CA ILE A 78 6.93 3.19 8.92
C ILE A 78 8.43 2.97 8.98
N VAL A 79 9.23 3.85 8.39
CA VAL A 79 10.69 3.78 8.47
C VAL A 79 11.15 3.86 9.92
N GLN A 80 10.54 4.71 10.74
CA GLN A 80 10.84 4.80 12.17
C GLN A 80 10.56 3.46 12.89
N ILE A 81 9.44 2.80 12.61
CA ILE A 81 9.16 1.46 13.15
C ILE A 81 10.23 0.45 12.70
N LEU A 82 10.59 0.46 11.42
CA LEU A 82 11.59 -0.47 10.88
C LEU A 82 12.99 -0.25 11.45
N VAL A 83 13.37 0.99 11.76
CA VAL A 83 14.63 1.32 12.46
C VAL A 83 14.65 0.67 13.84
N GLU A 84 13.57 0.77 14.62
CA GLU A 84 13.48 0.08 15.92
C GLU A 84 13.52 -1.43 15.75
N PHE A 85 12.90 -1.98 14.70
CA PHE A 85 12.93 -3.40 14.40
C PHE A 85 14.35 -3.89 14.10
N VAL A 86 15.16 -3.09 13.42
CA VAL A 86 16.59 -3.38 13.22
C VAL A 86 17.35 -3.37 14.55
N HIS A 87 17.11 -2.37 15.40
CA HIS A 87 17.91 -2.18 16.62
C HIS A 87 17.52 -3.07 17.79
N HIS A 88 16.23 -3.34 17.97
CA HIS A 88 15.70 -4.03 19.14
C HIS A 88 15.12 -5.42 18.85
N PHE A 89 14.88 -5.74 17.57
CA PHE A 89 14.27 -7.00 17.16
C PHE A 89 15.13 -7.78 16.15
N GLU A 90 16.42 -7.45 16.06
CA GLU A 90 17.42 -8.20 15.27
C GLU A 90 16.98 -8.49 13.83
N MET A 91 16.20 -7.59 13.20
CA MET A 91 15.58 -7.82 11.89
C MET A 91 16.59 -8.29 10.84
N LEU A 92 17.80 -7.71 10.82
CA LEU A 92 18.85 -8.03 9.85
C LEU A 92 19.58 -9.35 10.13
N THR A 93 19.46 -9.89 11.35
CA THR A 93 19.96 -11.23 11.70
C THR A 93 18.94 -12.30 11.30
N VAL A 94 17.65 -11.99 11.47
CA VAL A 94 16.55 -12.92 11.18
C VAL A 94 16.27 -13.02 9.68
N PHE A 95 16.34 -11.91 8.94
CA PHE A 95 16.01 -11.85 7.52
C PHE A 95 17.21 -11.47 6.66
N ASN A 96 17.42 -12.21 5.58
CA ASN A 96 18.42 -11.85 4.59
C ASN A 96 17.90 -10.76 3.62
N ASN A 97 18.80 -10.19 2.81
CA ASN A 97 18.49 -9.10 1.88
C ASN A 97 17.39 -9.44 0.85
N VAL A 98 17.34 -10.70 0.38
CA VAL A 98 16.34 -11.13 -0.60
C VAL A 98 14.97 -11.22 0.07
N GLN A 99 14.89 -11.81 1.26
CA GLN A 99 13.65 -11.90 2.03
C GLN A 99 13.09 -10.52 2.40
N LEU A 100 13.95 -9.60 2.86
CA LEU A 100 13.53 -8.22 3.14
C LEU A 100 13.04 -7.52 1.87
N PHE A 101 13.73 -7.69 0.75
CA PHE A 101 13.25 -7.14 -0.52
C PHE A 101 11.88 -7.72 -0.90
N GLU A 102 11.69 -9.03 -0.82
CA GLU A 102 10.41 -9.67 -1.14
C GLU A 102 9.26 -9.19 -0.25
N LEU A 103 9.55 -8.92 1.03
CA LEU A 103 8.58 -8.39 1.99
C LEU A 103 8.17 -6.95 1.69
N PHE A 104 9.10 -6.11 1.21
CA PHE A 104 8.87 -4.67 1.07
C PHE A 104 8.71 -4.19 -0.39
N GLN A 105 8.96 -5.04 -1.39
CA GLN A 105 8.97 -4.67 -2.83
C GLN A 105 7.64 -4.12 -3.38
N VAL A 106 6.54 -4.25 -2.63
CA VAL A 106 5.26 -3.64 -3.03
C VAL A 106 5.34 -2.12 -2.96
N ASN A 107 6.16 -1.56 -2.05
CA ASN A 107 6.35 -0.12 -1.89
C ASN A 107 7.78 0.29 -2.28
N LYS A 108 7.92 0.91 -3.46
CA LYS A 108 9.21 1.33 -4.01
C LYS A 108 9.90 2.38 -3.14
N SER A 109 9.14 3.33 -2.61
CA SER A 109 9.67 4.40 -1.74
C SER A 109 10.19 3.84 -0.43
N LEU A 110 9.51 2.83 0.14
CA LEU A 110 10.00 2.12 1.31
C LEU A 110 11.32 1.39 1.03
N ILE A 111 11.42 0.67 -0.08
CA ILE A 111 12.70 0.03 -0.50
C ILE A 111 13.82 1.06 -0.63
N LEU A 112 13.55 2.22 -1.24
CA LEU A 112 14.52 3.30 -1.37
C LEU A 112 14.98 3.81 0.01
N ARG A 113 14.07 3.99 0.96
CA ARG A 113 14.41 4.41 2.33
C ARG A 113 15.32 3.38 3.01
N LEU A 114 15.01 2.09 2.88
CA LEU A 114 15.82 1.00 3.45
C LEU A 114 17.21 0.90 2.81
N LEU A 115 17.32 1.16 1.51
CA LEU A 115 18.61 1.26 0.82
C LEU A 115 19.44 2.44 1.35
N ASN A 116 18.83 3.61 1.50
CA ASN A 116 19.50 4.81 2.02
C ASN A 116 19.99 4.64 3.47
N LEU A 117 19.31 3.81 4.26
CA LEU A 117 19.72 3.42 5.61
C LEU A 117 20.75 2.29 5.64
N ASN A 118 21.15 1.73 4.49
CA ASN A 118 22.02 0.56 4.35
C ASN A 118 21.46 -0.72 5.00
N TYR A 119 20.15 -0.82 5.19
CA TYR A 119 19.48 -2.05 5.66
C TYR A 119 19.22 -3.04 4.51
N LEU A 120 19.29 -2.55 3.28
CA LEU A 120 19.22 -3.33 2.06
C LEU A 120 20.45 -3.09 1.19
N ASN A 121 20.80 -4.08 0.38
CA ASN A 121 21.84 -4.01 -0.63
C ASN A 121 21.31 -4.54 -1.97
N VAL A 122 21.19 -3.63 -2.94
CA VAL A 122 20.57 -3.88 -4.25
C VAL A 122 21.27 -4.97 -5.07
N SER A 123 22.54 -5.26 -4.81
CA SER A 123 23.27 -6.33 -5.50
C SER A 123 22.67 -7.72 -5.26
N TYR A 124 22.02 -7.94 -4.11
CA TYR A 124 21.43 -9.23 -3.77
C TYR A 124 20.09 -9.49 -4.46
N PHE A 125 19.27 -8.46 -4.65
CA PHE A 125 17.88 -8.65 -5.10
C PHE A 125 17.58 -8.14 -6.52
N LYS A 126 18.57 -7.61 -7.25
CA LYS A 126 18.40 -7.21 -8.65
C LYS A 126 17.73 -8.29 -9.54
N PRO A 127 18.08 -9.60 -9.45
CA PRO A 127 17.45 -10.62 -10.28
C PRO A 127 15.94 -10.80 -10.03
N TYR A 128 15.47 -10.33 -8.87
CA TYR A 128 14.10 -10.49 -8.39
C TYR A 128 13.24 -9.24 -8.62
N MET A 129 13.79 -8.19 -9.26
CA MET A 129 13.01 -6.99 -9.54
C MET A 129 11.84 -7.29 -10.48
N PRO A 130 10.61 -6.89 -10.13
CA PRO A 130 9.40 -7.41 -10.77
C PRO A 130 9.18 -6.89 -12.20
N ASN A 131 9.74 -5.73 -12.54
CA ASN A 131 9.55 -5.09 -13.84
C ASN A 131 10.59 -3.99 -14.10
N VAL A 132 10.54 -3.43 -15.31
CA VAL A 132 11.43 -2.35 -15.76
C VAL A 132 11.21 -1.04 -14.99
N ASP A 133 10.01 -0.78 -14.49
CA ASP A 133 9.73 0.41 -13.68
C ASP A 133 10.58 0.41 -12.41
N TYR A 134 10.74 -0.75 -11.79
CA TYR A 134 11.56 -0.91 -10.60
C TYR A 134 13.03 -0.57 -10.88
N LEU A 135 13.54 -0.99 -12.03
CA LEU A 135 14.90 -0.68 -12.48
C LEU A 135 15.09 0.82 -12.69
N PHE A 136 14.14 1.50 -13.35
CA PHE A 136 14.20 2.95 -13.54
C PHE A 136 14.04 3.70 -12.22
N PHE A 137 13.15 3.23 -11.36
CA PHE A 137 12.94 3.83 -10.05
C PHE A 137 14.20 3.72 -9.17
N LEU A 138 14.92 2.59 -9.17
CA LEU A 138 16.16 2.40 -8.39
C LEU A 138 17.44 2.64 -9.19
N TYR A 139 17.33 3.34 -10.32
CA TYR A 139 18.45 3.53 -11.23
C TYR A 139 19.68 4.19 -10.57
N PRO A 140 19.53 5.26 -9.75
CA PRO A 140 20.68 5.87 -9.07
C PRO A 140 21.44 4.89 -8.17
N GLU A 141 20.72 4.07 -7.41
CA GLU A 141 21.32 3.11 -6.46
C GLU A 141 21.97 1.94 -7.20
N LEU A 142 21.37 1.48 -8.30
CA LEU A 142 21.96 0.45 -9.18
C LEU A 142 23.29 0.89 -9.79
N LEU A 143 23.42 2.17 -10.15
CA LEU A 143 24.65 2.71 -10.71
C LEU A 143 25.80 2.75 -9.70
N HIS A 144 25.51 3.11 -8.45
CA HIS A 144 26.50 3.11 -7.37
C HIS A 144 27.08 1.72 -7.10
N CYS A 145 26.35 0.65 -7.40
CA CYS A 145 26.84 -0.73 -7.29
C CYS A 145 27.71 -1.21 -8.48
N GLY A 146 28.11 -0.33 -9.39
CA GLY A 146 29.00 -0.68 -10.51
C GLY A 146 28.32 -1.48 -11.63
N ILE A 147 26.98 -1.49 -11.65
CA ILE A 147 26.14 -2.29 -12.56
C ILE A 147 25.97 -1.61 -13.94
N SER A 148 26.53 -0.42 -14.15
CA SER A 148 26.47 0.31 -15.43
C SER A 148 26.87 -0.54 -16.64
N LYS A 149 27.75 -1.53 -16.47
CA LYS A 149 28.19 -2.47 -17.51
C LYS A 149 27.07 -3.37 -18.07
N SER A 150 25.99 -3.62 -17.32
CA SER A 150 24.87 -4.45 -17.78
C SER A 150 23.89 -3.72 -18.71
N PHE A 151 23.99 -2.39 -18.81
CA PHE A 151 23.11 -1.58 -19.65
C PHE A 151 23.95 -0.87 -20.73
N PRO A 152 24.31 -1.56 -21.83
CA PRO A 152 25.30 -1.09 -22.81
C PRO A 152 24.92 0.19 -23.59
N LYS A 153 23.75 0.78 -23.33
CA LYS A 153 23.27 2.02 -23.99
C LYS A 153 23.35 3.26 -23.10
N TYR A 154 23.79 3.17 -21.85
CA TYR A 154 23.74 4.30 -20.91
C TYR A 154 25.13 4.81 -20.57
N ASN A 155 25.22 6.14 -20.47
CA ASN A 155 26.50 6.83 -20.32
C ASN A 155 27.08 6.57 -18.92
N GLN A 156 28.37 6.84 -18.74
CA GLN A 156 28.97 6.83 -17.40
C GLN A 156 28.53 8.02 -16.52
N ASN A 157 27.63 8.88 -17.00
CA ASN A 157 27.15 10.08 -16.30
C ASN A 157 25.70 9.93 -15.84
N ILE A 158 25.54 9.55 -14.57
CA ILE A 158 24.26 9.34 -13.87
C ILE A 158 23.29 10.51 -14.07
N GLN A 159 23.78 11.76 -13.96
CA GLN A 159 22.92 12.93 -14.11
C GLN A 159 22.40 13.10 -15.54
N SER A 160 23.20 12.72 -16.55
CA SER A 160 22.75 12.74 -17.94
C SER A 160 21.66 11.69 -18.18
N ASP A 161 21.82 10.49 -17.65
CA ASP A 161 20.86 9.42 -17.84
C ASP A 161 19.55 9.72 -17.08
N ILE A 162 19.62 10.14 -15.81
CA ILE A 162 18.45 10.61 -15.05
C ILE A 162 17.74 11.74 -15.79
N TYR A 163 18.47 12.71 -16.34
CA TYR A 163 17.87 13.79 -17.13
C TYR A 163 17.16 13.25 -18.38
N GLN A 164 17.79 12.36 -19.15
CA GLN A 164 17.16 11.78 -20.34
C GLN A 164 15.90 11.00 -19.97
N TYR A 165 15.91 10.23 -18.89
CA TYR A 165 14.71 9.54 -18.41
C TYR A 165 13.63 10.50 -17.93
N SER A 166 14.00 11.46 -17.09
CA SER A 166 13.07 12.47 -16.57
C SER A 166 12.46 13.27 -17.72
N LYS A 167 13.24 13.54 -18.77
CA LYS A 167 12.79 14.19 -19.99
C LYS A 167 11.85 13.31 -20.80
N ILE A 168 12.22 12.07 -21.15
CA ILE A 168 11.34 11.12 -21.87
C ILE A 168 10.01 10.96 -21.13
N TYR A 169 10.10 10.82 -19.81
CA TYR A 169 8.97 10.61 -18.96
C TYR A 169 8.10 11.87 -18.82
N ALA A 170 8.72 13.06 -18.74
CA ALA A 170 8.00 14.32 -18.87
C ALA A 170 7.35 14.48 -20.24
N GLU A 171 8.02 14.16 -21.33
CA GLU A 171 7.45 14.23 -22.69
C GLU A 171 6.29 13.24 -22.88
N GLN A 172 6.37 12.04 -22.30
CA GLN A 172 5.27 11.07 -22.28
C GLN A 172 4.12 11.52 -21.38
N ALA A 173 4.45 12.17 -20.26
CA ALA A 173 3.46 12.75 -19.36
C ALA A 173 2.76 13.97 -19.99
N TYR A 174 3.47 14.68 -20.87
CA TYR A 174 3.09 15.98 -21.42
C TYR A 174 3.33 16.03 -22.94
N PRO A 175 2.46 15.42 -23.76
CA PRO A 175 2.51 15.66 -25.19
C PRO A 175 2.38 17.18 -25.44
N GLU A 176 3.19 17.73 -26.34
CA GLU A 176 3.46 19.17 -26.59
C GLU A 176 2.23 20.11 -26.73
N ASN A 177 1.01 19.57 -26.69
CA ASN A 177 -0.25 20.28 -26.82
C ASN A 177 -1.03 20.48 -25.50
N ASN A 178 -0.48 20.10 -24.33
CA ASN A 178 -1.15 20.32 -23.03
C ASN A 178 -0.46 21.44 -22.23
N PRO A 179 -0.87 22.72 -22.38
CA PRO A 179 -0.27 23.86 -21.68
C PRO A 179 -0.57 23.91 -20.17
N ASN A 180 -1.30 22.93 -19.62
CA ASN A 180 -1.74 22.93 -18.22
C ASN A 180 -0.66 22.52 -17.21
N ILE A 181 0.56 22.19 -17.64
CA ILE A 181 1.58 21.64 -16.75
C ILE A 181 2.91 22.35 -16.98
N VAL A 182 3.40 23.02 -15.93
CA VAL A 182 4.66 23.77 -15.90
C VAL A 182 5.78 22.87 -16.39
N ALA A 183 6.31 23.16 -17.58
CA ALA A 183 7.53 22.54 -18.05
C ALA A 183 8.64 22.84 -17.03
N PHE A 184 9.39 21.83 -16.63
CA PHE A 184 10.54 22.07 -15.75
C PHE A 184 11.55 22.93 -16.51
N ASP A 185 11.78 24.15 -16.01
CA ASP A 185 12.46 25.23 -16.74
C ASP A 185 13.95 24.93 -17.03
N ASP A 186 14.55 23.95 -16.35
CA ASP A 186 15.94 23.56 -16.54
C ASP A 186 16.25 22.09 -16.14
N LYS A 187 17.44 21.62 -16.56
CA LYS A 187 17.94 20.24 -16.32
C LYS A 187 18.03 19.89 -14.83
N GLN A 188 18.46 20.81 -13.97
CA GLN A 188 18.62 20.55 -12.53
C GLN A 188 17.26 20.37 -11.88
N SER A 189 16.28 21.21 -12.22
CA SER A 189 14.90 21.09 -11.75
C SER A 189 14.30 19.71 -12.08
N LEU A 190 14.55 19.16 -13.27
CA LEU A 190 14.10 17.80 -13.61
C LEU A 190 14.72 16.72 -12.70
N ILE A 191 16.03 16.83 -12.46
CA ILE A 191 16.76 15.87 -11.61
C ILE A 191 16.27 15.96 -10.17
N ASP A 192 16.13 17.16 -9.62
CA ASP A 192 15.69 17.37 -8.23
C ASP A 192 14.27 16.84 -8.02
N ASN A 193 13.38 17.07 -8.99
CA ASN A 193 12.02 16.54 -8.95
C ASN A 193 11.99 15.02 -9.08
N PHE A 194 12.85 14.42 -9.90
CA PHE A 194 12.99 12.95 -9.94
C PHE A 194 13.33 12.40 -8.56
N TYR A 195 14.33 12.95 -7.85
CA TYR A 195 14.65 12.49 -6.50
C TYR A 195 13.52 12.73 -5.50
N ARG A 196 12.87 13.90 -5.57
CA ARG A 196 11.74 14.25 -4.71
C ARG A 196 10.56 13.27 -4.89
N PHE A 197 10.13 13.00 -6.11
CA PHE A 197 8.98 12.12 -6.38
C PHE A 197 9.23 10.67 -6.00
N ARG A 198 10.48 10.19 -6.06
CA ARG A 198 10.84 8.86 -5.54
C ARG A 198 10.64 8.75 -4.04
N ILE A 199 10.98 9.81 -3.32
CA ILE A 199 10.82 9.85 -1.86
C ILE A 199 9.33 9.91 -1.51
N LEU A 200 8.56 10.76 -2.20
CA LEU A 200 7.12 10.90 -1.97
C LEU A 200 6.34 9.64 -2.37
N GLY A 201 6.78 8.93 -3.42
CA GLY A 201 6.12 7.71 -3.90
C GLY A 201 4.82 7.94 -4.67
N HIS A 202 4.45 9.20 -4.87
CA HIS A 202 3.22 9.62 -5.54
C HIS A 202 3.49 10.84 -6.43
N GLY A 203 2.60 11.05 -7.39
CA GLY A 203 2.58 12.22 -8.25
C GLY A 203 3.82 12.36 -9.14
N PHE A 204 3.68 13.11 -10.23
CA PHE A 204 4.81 13.58 -11.02
C PHE A 204 4.64 15.03 -11.49
N ASN A 205 3.46 15.60 -11.26
CA ASN A 205 3.10 16.90 -11.81
C ASN A 205 2.46 17.81 -10.77
N MET A 206 2.51 19.12 -11.05
CA MET A 206 2.02 20.15 -10.13
C MET A 206 0.51 20.04 -9.86
N LEU A 207 -0.27 19.53 -10.81
CA LEU A 207 -1.71 19.34 -10.64
C LEU A 207 -1.98 18.21 -9.62
N GLN A 208 -1.30 17.07 -9.73
CA GLN A 208 -1.36 15.98 -8.75
C GLN A 208 -0.93 16.48 -7.38
N LEU A 209 0.19 17.21 -7.29
CA LEU A 209 0.63 17.81 -6.03
C LEU A 209 -0.41 18.77 -5.43
N SER A 210 -1.12 19.56 -6.24
CA SER A 210 -2.20 20.43 -5.72
C SER A 210 -3.35 19.60 -5.14
N ILE A 211 -3.66 18.45 -5.76
CA ILE A 211 -4.68 17.51 -5.28
C ILE A 211 -4.23 16.83 -3.99
N GLU A 212 -3.02 16.27 -3.95
CA GLU A 212 -2.44 15.64 -2.77
C GLU A 212 -2.39 16.58 -1.56
N ASN A 213 -2.22 17.89 -1.79
CA ASN A 213 -2.23 18.92 -0.75
C ASN A 213 -3.61 19.51 -0.46
N ASP A 214 -4.65 19.09 -1.19
CA ASP A 214 -5.97 19.72 -1.21
C ASP A 214 -5.91 21.25 -1.37
N ASP A 215 -4.91 21.73 -2.13
CA ASP A 215 -4.67 23.14 -2.42
C ASP A 215 -5.59 23.60 -3.56
N LEU A 216 -6.81 23.97 -3.18
CA LEU A 216 -7.85 24.42 -4.10
C LEU A 216 -7.40 25.62 -4.95
N ASN A 217 -6.66 26.57 -4.39
CA ASN A 217 -6.24 27.76 -5.12
C ASN A 217 -5.28 27.41 -6.23
N LYS A 218 -4.26 26.58 -5.92
CA LYS A 218 -3.31 26.12 -6.94
C LYS A 218 -3.97 25.22 -7.97
N PHE A 219 -4.92 24.38 -7.55
CA PHE A 219 -5.69 23.54 -8.46
C PHE A 219 -6.51 24.38 -9.46
N ILE A 220 -7.19 25.43 -8.99
CA ILE A 220 -7.96 26.35 -9.85
C ILE A 220 -7.01 27.10 -10.80
N GLU A 221 -5.88 27.59 -10.29
CA GLU A 221 -4.86 28.27 -11.10
C GLU A 221 -4.42 27.38 -12.27
N LEU A 222 -4.06 26.12 -11.99
CA LEU A 222 -3.56 25.17 -12.99
C LEU A 222 -4.63 24.72 -13.99
N THR A 223 -5.88 24.56 -13.55
CA THR A 223 -6.97 24.09 -14.41
C THR A 223 -7.58 25.22 -15.26
N ASN A 224 -7.47 26.48 -14.85
CA ASN A 224 -7.96 27.64 -15.61
C ASN A 224 -7.03 28.10 -16.73
N ILE A 225 -5.78 27.61 -16.79
CA ILE A 225 -4.83 27.95 -17.88
C ILE A 225 -5.43 27.61 -19.24
N THR A 226 -6.26 26.57 -19.32
CA THR A 226 -7.03 26.23 -20.51
C THR A 226 -8.52 26.48 -20.33
N ASN A 227 -9.15 27.14 -21.30
CA ASN A 227 -10.60 27.35 -21.32
C ASN A 227 -11.43 26.05 -21.41
N LYS A 228 -10.80 24.87 -21.46
CA LYS A 228 -11.43 23.55 -21.68
C LYS A 228 -10.70 22.42 -20.94
N PHE A 229 -10.30 22.63 -19.70
CA PHE A 229 -9.71 21.55 -18.90
C PHE A 229 -10.71 20.40 -18.73
N ASN A 230 -10.26 19.16 -18.98
CA ASN A 230 -11.09 17.97 -18.86
C ASN A 230 -10.79 17.21 -17.55
N TYR A 231 -11.67 17.33 -16.56
CA TYR A 231 -11.53 16.63 -15.27
C TYR A 231 -11.65 15.09 -15.35
N ARG A 232 -12.03 14.54 -16.51
CA ARG A 232 -12.04 13.10 -16.80
C ARG A 232 -10.85 12.64 -17.63
N GLU A 233 -9.92 13.54 -17.92
CA GLU A 233 -8.64 13.15 -18.49
C GLU A 233 -7.85 12.32 -17.47
N LYS A 234 -7.34 11.18 -17.91
CA LYS A 234 -6.50 10.32 -17.08
C LYS A 234 -5.14 10.99 -16.90
N PHE A 235 -4.63 10.95 -15.67
CA PHE A 235 -3.22 11.20 -15.46
C PHE A 235 -2.40 10.20 -16.26
N THR A 236 -1.30 10.71 -16.79
CA THR A 236 -0.29 9.87 -17.40
C THR A 236 0.29 8.94 -16.37
N TYR A 237 0.58 7.73 -16.83
CA TYR A 237 1.18 6.65 -16.06
C TYR A 237 2.30 7.15 -15.12
N SER A 238 2.21 6.88 -13.81
CA SER A 238 3.22 7.27 -12.80
C SER A 238 4.32 6.20 -12.59
N LEU A 239 5.61 6.55 -12.78
CA LEU A 239 6.76 5.71 -12.43
C LEU A 239 6.93 5.62 -10.91
N PHE A 240 6.46 6.62 -10.15
CA PHE A 240 6.67 6.72 -8.71
C PHE A 240 5.56 6.01 -7.94
N GLU A 241 4.32 6.02 -8.44
CA GLU A 241 3.16 5.41 -7.80
C GLU A 241 3.37 3.90 -7.55
N SER A 242 3.27 3.51 -6.29
CA SER A 242 3.40 2.11 -5.85
C SER A 242 2.03 1.42 -5.82
N ASP A 243 0.95 2.16 -5.59
CA ASP A 243 -0.39 1.60 -5.62
C ASP A 243 -0.92 1.45 -7.06
N LYS A 244 -1.01 0.20 -7.49
CA LYS A 244 -1.54 -0.18 -8.80
C LYS A 244 -2.96 0.35 -9.07
N ASN A 245 -3.77 0.60 -8.04
CA ASN A 245 -5.14 1.09 -8.22
C ASN A 245 -5.18 2.59 -8.55
N ILE A 246 -4.17 3.35 -8.12
CA ILE A 246 -4.07 4.81 -8.26
C ILE A 246 -3.19 5.19 -9.46
N LYS A 247 -2.39 4.24 -9.98
CA LYS A 247 -1.41 4.46 -11.05
C LYS A 247 -1.96 5.01 -12.39
N SER A 248 -3.24 4.80 -12.69
CA SER A 248 -3.87 5.27 -13.94
C SER A 248 -5.32 5.69 -13.70
N VAL A 249 -5.47 6.83 -13.05
CA VAL A 249 -6.76 7.41 -12.67
C VAL A 249 -6.94 8.78 -13.28
N ASP A 250 -8.18 9.25 -13.38
CA ASP A 250 -8.47 10.63 -13.76
C ASP A 250 -8.37 11.60 -12.59
N VAL A 251 -8.54 12.89 -12.86
CA VAL A 251 -8.41 13.98 -11.87
C VAL A 251 -9.35 13.78 -10.69
N ILE A 252 -10.60 13.39 -10.97
CA ILE A 252 -11.60 13.22 -9.91
C ILE A 252 -11.36 11.96 -9.08
N GLN A 253 -10.99 10.86 -9.70
CA GLN A 253 -10.60 9.63 -9.01
C GLN A 253 -9.37 9.85 -8.14
N TYR A 254 -8.41 10.66 -8.59
CA TYR A 254 -7.25 11.03 -7.79
C TYR A 254 -7.65 11.89 -6.58
N ALA A 255 -8.50 12.90 -6.77
CA ALA A 255 -9.01 13.72 -5.66
C ALA A 255 -9.76 12.88 -4.61
N LEU A 256 -10.55 11.90 -5.05
CA LEU A 256 -11.21 10.95 -4.17
C LEU A 256 -10.21 10.05 -3.43
N ALA A 257 -9.23 9.50 -4.13
CA ALA A 257 -8.22 8.61 -3.56
C ALA A 257 -7.33 9.30 -2.51
N PHE A 258 -7.06 10.60 -2.68
CA PHE A 258 -6.27 11.40 -1.73
C PHE A 258 -7.14 12.10 -0.68
N GLY A 259 -8.46 11.89 -0.68
CA GLY A 259 -9.36 12.48 0.30
C GLY A 259 -9.43 14.02 0.22
N SER A 260 -9.15 14.58 -0.95
CA SER A 260 -9.01 16.03 -1.21
C SER A 260 -10.37 16.71 -1.25
N LEU A 261 -10.90 17.02 -0.07
CA LEU A 261 -12.28 17.44 0.13
C LEU A 261 -12.61 18.76 -0.56
N ASN A 262 -11.73 19.75 -0.50
CA ASN A 262 -11.99 21.07 -1.08
C ASN A 262 -12.01 21.00 -2.60
N ILE A 263 -11.06 20.27 -3.18
CA ILE A 263 -11.02 20.05 -4.63
C ILE A 263 -12.21 19.21 -5.08
N PHE A 264 -12.57 18.15 -4.36
CA PHE A 264 -13.74 17.34 -4.68
C PHE A 264 -15.04 18.18 -4.70
N LYS A 265 -15.26 19.02 -3.68
CA LYS A 265 -16.40 19.96 -3.64
C LYS A 265 -16.41 20.88 -4.86
N TYR A 266 -15.25 21.43 -5.23
CA TYR A 266 -15.13 22.27 -6.42
C TYR A 266 -15.50 21.51 -7.71
N LEU A 267 -15.06 20.26 -7.86
CA LEU A 267 -15.41 19.42 -9.02
C LEU A 267 -16.92 19.18 -9.10
N VAL A 268 -17.57 18.87 -7.98
CA VAL A 268 -19.03 18.69 -7.91
C VAL A 268 -19.77 19.99 -8.25
N MET A 269 -19.32 21.14 -7.73
CA MET A 269 -19.90 22.46 -8.06
C MET A 269 -19.78 22.80 -9.54
N ASN A 270 -18.70 22.36 -10.19
CA ASN A 270 -18.50 22.48 -11.64
C ASN A 270 -19.19 21.37 -12.46
N LYS A 271 -20.09 20.61 -11.84
CA LYS A 271 -20.91 19.57 -12.47
C LYS A 271 -20.08 18.47 -13.14
N VAL A 272 -18.91 18.16 -12.59
CA VAL A 272 -18.20 16.94 -12.97
C VAL A 272 -19.06 15.76 -12.49
N GLU A 273 -19.53 14.96 -13.44
CA GLU A 273 -20.32 13.76 -13.15
C GLU A 273 -19.52 12.83 -12.23
N ILE A 274 -20.16 12.19 -11.25
CA ILE A 274 -19.59 11.09 -10.47
C ILE A 274 -20.28 9.81 -10.91
N ILE A 275 -19.52 8.74 -11.13
CA ILE A 275 -20.06 7.43 -11.53
C ILE A 275 -19.72 6.35 -10.49
N LYS A 276 -20.42 5.22 -10.52
CA LYS A 276 -20.23 4.11 -9.55
C LYS A 276 -18.79 3.59 -9.46
N ASP A 277 -18.03 3.68 -10.55
CA ASP A 277 -16.63 3.25 -10.58
C ASP A 277 -15.68 4.20 -9.83
N ASP A 278 -16.08 5.44 -9.58
CA ASP A 278 -15.32 6.39 -8.79
C ASP A 278 -15.36 6.08 -7.28
N LEU A 279 -16.43 5.41 -6.83
CA LEU A 279 -16.69 5.14 -5.41
C LEU A 279 -15.57 4.38 -4.71
N LYS A 280 -14.90 3.47 -5.41
CA LYS A 280 -13.76 2.75 -4.83
C LYS A 280 -12.64 3.70 -4.40
N TYR A 281 -12.44 4.81 -5.12
CA TYR A 281 -11.42 5.81 -4.77
C TYR A 281 -11.83 6.63 -3.56
N ALA A 282 -13.12 6.93 -3.39
CA ALA A 282 -13.62 7.58 -2.18
C ALA A 282 -13.35 6.71 -0.93
N ILE A 283 -13.51 5.38 -1.07
CA ILE A 283 -13.18 4.43 0.00
C ILE A 283 -11.68 4.41 0.24
N ILE A 284 -10.85 4.33 -0.81
CA ILE A 284 -9.39 4.37 -0.70
C ILE A 284 -8.93 5.58 0.12
N GLY A 285 -9.45 6.78 -0.20
CA GLY A 285 -9.10 8.01 0.50
C GLY A 285 -9.63 8.10 1.93
N GLY A 286 -10.68 7.34 2.28
CA GLY A 286 -11.17 7.22 3.65
C GLY A 286 -11.84 8.48 4.22
N ASN A 287 -12.06 9.52 3.41
CA ASN A 287 -12.62 10.79 3.87
C ASN A 287 -14.15 10.67 4.02
N ARG A 288 -14.65 10.66 5.26
CA ARG A 288 -16.09 10.50 5.56
C ARG A 288 -16.97 11.61 4.98
N ASP A 289 -16.47 12.84 4.88
CA ASP A 289 -17.25 13.94 4.31
C ASP A 289 -17.46 13.73 2.81
N ILE A 290 -16.46 13.20 2.10
CA ILE A 290 -16.61 12.81 0.70
C ILE A 290 -17.67 11.72 0.55
N ILE A 291 -17.62 10.67 1.39
CA ILE A 291 -18.63 9.60 1.39
C ILE A 291 -20.04 10.18 1.60
N ASN A 292 -20.20 11.05 2.60
CA ASN A 292 -21.48 11.70 2.92
C ASN A 292 -22.00 12.56 1.76
N ILE A 293 -21.13 13.34 1.09
CA ILE A 293 -21.53 14.15 -0.07
C ILE A 293 -22.00 13.25 -1.22
N ILE A 294 -21.29 12.15 -1.48
CA ILE A 294 -21.68 11.20 -2.54
C ILE A 294 -23.06 10.60 -2.27
N GLU A 295 -23.33 10.14 -1.05
CA GLU A 295 -24.61 9.51 -0.71
C GLU A 295 -25.76 10.54 -0.66
N ASN A 296 -25.53 11.70 -0.05
CA ASN A 296 -26.58 12.66 0.26
C ASN A 296 -26.80 13.72 -0.82
N ASP A 297 -25.75 14.17 -1.50
CA ASP A 297 -25.86 15.24 -2.50
C ASP A 297 -25.86 14.67 -3.91
N VAL A 298 -24.96 13.72 -4.20
CA VAL A 298 -24.85 13.07 -5.52
C VAL A 298 -25.85 11.90 -5.67
N LYS A 299 -26.33 11.33 -4.57
CA LYS A 299 -27.33 10.24 -4.52
C LYS A 299 -26.84 8.91 -5.11
N ILE A 300 -25.56 8.56 -4.92
CA ILE A 300 -25.01 7.24 -5.29
C ILE A 300 -24.75 6.43 -4.03
N LEU A 301 -25.25 5.20 -4.00
CA LEU A 301 -25.12 4.29 -2.85
C LEU A 301 -23.89 3.37 -2.98
N PHE A 302 -23.34 2.97 -1.84
CA PHE A 302 -22.24 2.01 -1.72
C PHE A 302 -22.77 0.57 -1.56
N ASP A 303 -23.70 0.18 -2.43
CA ASP A 303 -24.52 -1.03 -2.34
C ASP A 303 -23.95 -2.28 -3.05
N ASP A 304 -22.62 -2.37 -3.17
CA ASP A 304 -21.93 -3.45 -3.90
C ASP A 304 -20.84 -4.09 -3.04
N MET A 305 -20.79 -5.44 -3.06
CA MET A 305 -19.76 -6.24 -2.39
C MET A 305 -18.34 -5.76 -2.67
N LYS A 306 -18.06 -5.25 -3.88
CA LYS A 306 -16.72 -4.76 -4.24
C LYS A 306 -16.24 -3.63 -3.30
N TYR A 307 -17.14 -2.82 -2.76
CA TYR A 307 -16.80 -1.71 -1.85
C TYR A 307 -16.30 -2.22 -0.49
N PHE A 308 -16.88 -3.30 0.03
CA PHE A 308 -16.37 -4.00 1.22
C PHE A 308 -14.96 -4.55 0.98
N GLN A 309 -14.70 -5.12 -0.21
CA GLN A 309 -13.37 -5.63 -0.55
C GLN A 309 -12.33 -4.51 -0.56
N ILE A 310 -12.68 -3.33 -1.09
CA ILE A 310 -11.80 -2.16 -1.08
C ILE A 310 -11.59 -1.65 0.34
N ALA A 311 -12.64 -1.56 1.16
CA ALA A 311 -12.50 -1.15 2.56
C ALA A 311 -11.59 -2.08 3.35
N ILE A 312 -11.72 -3.41 3.19
CA ILE A 312 -10.83 -4.39 3.83
C ILE A 312 -9.40 -4.23 3.32
N LYS A 313 -9.21 -4.16 2.00
CA LYS A 313 -7.89 -4.04 1.36
C LYS A 313 -7.10 -2.84 1.86
N TYR A 314 -7.79 -1.71 1.97
CA TYR A 314 -7.20 -0.46 2.43
C TYR A 314 -7.39 -0.27 3.94
N HIS A 315 -7.73 -1.30 4.73
CA HIS A 315 -7.86 -1.16 6.18
C HIS A 315 -8.76 0.02 6.63
N GLN A 316 -9.77 0.35 5.83
CA GLN A 316 -10.75 1.41 6.13
C GLN A 316 -11.86 0.83 7.02
N ASN A 317 -11.47 0.29 8.17
CA ASN A 317 -12.33 -0.52 9.05
C ASN A 317 -13.56 0.26 9.54
N VAL A 318 -13.39 1.57 9.74
CA VAL A 318 -14.48 2.50 10.02
C VAL A 318 -15.53 2.51 8.90
N LEU A 319 -15.09 2.65 7.65
CA LEU A 319 -16.00 2.65 6.50
C LEU A 319 -16.62 1.27 6.27
N PHE A 320 -15.86 0.20 6.51
CA PHE A 320 -16.38 -1.16 6.49
C PHE A 320 -17.55 -1.32 7.47
N ASN A 321 -17.37 -0.91 8.73
CA ASN A 321 -18.42 -0.96 9.75
C ASN A 321 -19.61 -0.07 9.39
N TYR A 322 -19.35 1.12 8.84
CA TYR A 322 -20.39 2.00 8.32
C TYR A 322 -21.22 1.30 7.22
N PHE A 323 -20.57 0.61 6.28
CA PHE A 323 -21.27 -0.08 5.20
C PHE A 323 -22.08 -1.28 5.70
N ILE A 324 -21.54 -2.07 6.64
CA ILE A 324 -22.29 -3.19 7.24
C ILE A 324 -23.59 -2.69 7.88
N ASN A 325 -23.52 -1.61 8.66
CA ASN A 325 -24.67 -1.12 9.41
C ASN A 325 -25.74 -0.44 8.54
N ASN A 326 -25.36 0.11 7.39
CA ASN A 326 -26.30 0.85 6.52
C ASN A 326 -26.79 0.03 5.32
N TYR A 327 -26.08 -1.04 4.95
CA TYR A 327 -26.39 -1.87 3.77
C TYR A 327 -26.62 -3.34 4.16
N GLU A 328 -27.34 -3.59 5.26
CA GLU A 328 -27.62 -4.93 5.81
C GLU A 328 -28.26 -5.91 4.79
N HIS A 329 -28.92 -5.40 3.76
CA HIS A 329 -29.51 -6.22 2.70
C HIS A 329 -28.48 -6.94 1.82
N LEU A 330 -27.21 -6.49 1.85
CA LEU A 330 -26.11 -7.18 1.20
C LEU A 330 -25.78 -8.40 2.04
N GLN A 331 -26.31 -9.56 1.65
CA GLN A 331 -26.00 -10.84 2.27
C GLN A 331 -24.50 -11.15 2.11
N LEU A 332 -23.69 -10.63 3.04
CA LEU A 332 -22.24 -10.77 2.98
C LEU A 332 -21.89 -12.24 3.20
N ASN A 333 -21.20 -12.82 2.23
CA ASN A 333 -20.62 -14.13 2.43
C ASN A 333 -19.42 -13.98 3.38
N ILE A 334 -19.64 -14.33 4.65
CA ILE A 334 -18.64 -14.26 5.74
C ILE A 334 -17.34 -14.96 5.33
N MET A 335 -17.42 -16.04 4.53
CA MET A 335 -16.25 -16.75 4.06
C MET A 335 -15.40 -15.92 3.09
N ILE A 336 -16.05 -15.17 2.22
CA ILE A 336 -15.36 -14.25 1.32
C ILE A 336 -14.69 -13.14 2.14
N LEU A 337 -15.37 -12.60 3.17
CA LEU A 337 -14.81 -11.59 4.05
C LEU A 337 -13.56 -12.09 4.79
N PHE A 338 -13.61 -13.31 5.34
CA PHE A 338 -12.47 -13.95 5.99
C PHE A 338 -11.25 -14.03 5.06
N ASN A 339 -11.46 -14.57 3.86
CA ASN A 339 -10.40 -14.71 2.86
C ASN A 339 -9.80 -13.35 2.46
N LEU A 340 -10.62 -12.31 2.37
CA LEU A 340 -10.16 -10.94 2.08
C LEU A 340 -9.34 -10.37 3.23
N CYS A 341 -9.77 -10.57 4.48
CA CYS A 341 -9.04 -10.09 5.66
C CYS A 341 -7.66 -10.76 5.75
N VAL A 342 -7.58 -12.07 5.54
CA VAL A 342 -6.31 -12.81 5.48
C VAL A 342 -5.44 -12.30 4.33
N LYS A 343 -6.00 -12.19 3.11
CA LYS A 343 -5.28 -11.74 1.91
C LYS A 343 -4.64 -10.36 2.08
N TYR A 344 -5.33 -9.44 2.76
CA TYR A 344 -4.88 -8.05 2.92
C TYR A 344 -4.29 -7.74 4.31
N ASN A 345 -4.06 -8.78 5.12
CA ASN A 345 -3.51 -8.68 6.49
C ASN A 345 -4.35 -7.78 7.41
N ASN A 346 -5.67 -7.69 7.20
CA ASN A 346 -6.55 -6.88 8.04
C ASN A 346 -6.95 -7.67 9.29
N TYR A 347 -6.01 -7.76 10.24
CA TYR A 347 -6.16 -8.58 11.44
C TYR A 347 -7.21 -8.07 12.41
N VAL A 348 -7.47 -6.75 12.41
CA VAL A 348 -8.57 -6.16 13.21
C VAL A 348 -9.91 -6.76 12.78
N LEU A 349 -10.26 -6.68 11.50
CA LEU A 349 -11.52 -7.26 11.02
C LEU A 349 -11.51 -8.79 11.07
N LEU A 350 -10.37 -9.42 10.78
CA LEU A 350 -10.25 -10.88 10.86
C LEU A 350 -10.57 -11.39 12.27
N TYR A 351 -10.01 -10.74 13.30
CA TYR A 351 -10.21 -11.14 14.69
C TYR A 351 -11.65 -10.90 15.13
N THR A 352 -12.26 -9.76 14.76
CA THR A 352 -13.69 -9.49 15.04
C THR A 352 -14.59 -10.59 14.47
N LEU A 353 -14.36 -11.03 13.23
CA LEU A 353 -15.16 -12.12 12.62
C LEU A 353 -15.04 -13.45 13.37
N ILE A 354 -13.90 -13.71 14.01
CA ILE A 354 -13.66 -14.92 14.80
C ILE A 354 -14.28 -14.78 16.20
N GLU A 355 -14.12 -13.62 16.84
CA GLU A 355 -14.62 -13.35 18.19
C GLU A 355 -16.14 -13.35 18.26
N ASP A 356 -16.81 -12.80 17.25
CA ASP A 356 -18.28 -12.80 17.14
C ASP A 356 -18.86 -14.20 16.84
N ASN A 357 -18.02 -15.25 16.78
CA ASN A 357 -18.37 -16.60 16.33
C ASN A 357 -19.08 -16.62 14.96
N SER A 358 -18.87 -15.60 14.14
CA SER A 358 -19.40 -15.53 12.78
C SER A 358 -18.79 -16.63 11.89
N ILE A 359 -17.62 -17.15 12.28
CA ILE A 359 -16.93 -18.23 11.59
C ILE A 359 -16.55 -19.32 12.58
N ASN A 360 -17.06 -20.53 12.34
CA ASN A 360 -16.48 -21.72 12.93
C ASN A 360 -15.24 -22.12 12.10
N LEU A 361 -14.07 -21.89 12.68
CA LEU A 361 -12.78 -22.21 12.06
C LEU A 361 -12.65 -23.70 11.73
N ASP A 362 -13.13 -24.61 12.59
CA ASP A 362 -13.08 -26.06 12.33
C ASP A 362 -13.95 -26.44 11.12
N GLU A 363 -15.12 -25.82 10.99
CA GLU A 363 -15.99 -25.99 9.83
C GLU A 363 -15.34 -25.43 8.55
N TYR A 364 -14.69 -24.28 8.64
CA TYR A 364 -13.96 -23.70 7.51
C TYR A 364 -12.85 -24.63 7.01
N PHE A 365 -12.00 -25.12 7.91
CA PHE A 365 -10.87 -25.97 7.55
C PHE A 365 -11.27 -27.39 7.12
N SER A 366 -12.45 -27.87 7.53
CA SER A 366 -12.96 -29.17 7.06
C SER A 366 -13.61 -29.10 5.68
N LYS A 367 -14.18 -27.96 5.29
CA LYS A 367 -14.85 -27.79 3.98
C LYS A 367 -13.91 -27.45 2.84
N TYR A 368 -12.80 -26.81 3.14
CA TYR A 368 -11.86 -26.41 2.09
C TYR A 368 -10.67 -27.37 2.07
N ASP A 369 -10.48 -27.99 0.90
CA ASP A 369 -9.18 -28.53 0.50
C ASP A 369 -8.26 -27.36 0.13
N VAL A 370 -8.00 -26.49 1.12
CA VAL A 370 -7.51 -25.13 0.91
C VAL A 370 -6.13 -25.12 0.23
N ILE A 371 -5.38 -26.20 0.44
CA ILE A 371 -4.00 -26.38 0.00
C ILE A 371 -3.89 -26.29 -1.54
N SER A 372 -4.91 -26.71 -2.29
CA SER A 372 -4.84 -26.80 -3.76
C SER A 372 -5.17 -25.49 -4.51
N LYS A 373 -5.78 -24.48 -3.85
CA LYS A 373 -6.35 -23.31 -4.54
C LYS A 373 -5.82 -21.95 -4.09
N LEU A 374 -4.99 -21.90 -3.05
CA LEU A 374 -4.40 -20.64 -2.62
C LEU A 374 -3.04 -20.43 -3.27
N HIS A 375 -2.97 -19.43 -4.14
CA HIS A 375 -1.70 -18.92 -4.64
C HIS A 375 -0.82 -18.47 -3.46
N TYR A 376 0.42 -18.94 -3.45
CA TYR A 376 1.49 -18.60 -2.51
C TYR A 376 1.61 -17.08 -2.34
N SER A 377 0.91 -16.54 -1.33
CA SER A 377 1.25 -15.27 -0.72
C SER A 377 1.74 -15.58 0.69
N SER A 378 2.83 -14.94 1.08
CA SER A 378 3.58 -15.22 2.31
C SER A 378 2.71 -15.16 3.57
N SER A 379 1.67 -14.32 3.61
CA SER A 379 0.76 -14.20 4.76
C SER A 379 -0.27 -15.34 4.89
N ILE A 380 -0.72 -15.91 3.76
CA ILE A 380 -1.60 -17.09 3.75
C ILE A 380 -0.81 -18.33 4.21
N PHE A 381 0.43 -18.51 3.74
CA PHE A 381 1.26 -19.64 4.15
C PHE A 381 1.48 -19.68 5.65
N ILE A 382 1.53 -18.53 6.33
CA ILE A 382 1.72 -18.47 7.80
C ILE A 382 0.46 -18.90 8.54
N LEU A 383 -0.71 -18.42 8.13
CA LEU A 383 -1.98 -18.93 8.67
C LEU A 383 -2.09 -20.44 8.43
N PHE A 384 -1.73 -20.93 7.24
CA PHE A 384 -1.74 -22.36 6.90
C PHE A 384 -0.71 -23.18 7.65
N TYR A 385 0.52 -22.71 7.82
CA TYR A 385 1.56 -23.35 8.64
C TYR A 385 1.08 -23.50 10.08
N PHE A 386 0.52 -22.41 10.63
CA PHE A 386 -0.09 -22.40 11.96
C PHE A 386 -1.24 -23.41 12.09
N LEU A 387 -2.04 -23.60 11.05
CA LEU A 387 -3.16 -24.53 11.01
C LEU A 387 -2.77 -26.00 10.73
N PHE A 388 -1.75 -26.22 9.89
CA PHE A 388 -1.23 -27.55 9.57
C PHE A 388 -0.51 -28.15 10.78
N CYS A 389 0.13 -27.33 11.61
CA CYS A 389 0.67 -27.76 12.90
C CYS A 389 -0.40 -28.14 13.96
N ILE A 390 -1.69 -27.82 13.74
CA ILE A 390 -2.81 -28.24 14.59
C ILE A 390 -3.33 -29.65 14.18
N LYS A 391 -3.27 -30.01 12.89
CA LYS A 391 -3.57 -31.36 12.40
C LYS A 391 -2.33 -32.25 12.44
N LYS A 392 -2.14 -33.01 13.52
CA LYS A 392 -1.23 -34.17 13.49
C LYS A 392 -1.87 -35.27 12.63
N ASP A 393 -1.31 -35.56 11.45
CA ASP A 393 -1.07 -36.93 10.94
C ASP A 393 -0.35 -36.93 9.58
N SER A 394 0.50 -37.95 9.38
CA SER A 394 1.25 -38.48 8.21
C SER A 394 1.63 -37.67 6.96
N ASP A 395 0.96 -36.58 6.60
CA ASP A 395 1.06 -35.96 5.27
C ASP A 395 2.22 -34.94 5.14
N TYR A 396 3.01 -34.78 6.20
CA TYR A 396 4.15 -33.85 6.28
C TYR A 396 5.27 -34.15 5.26
N MET A 397 5.49 -35.43 4.90
CA MET A 397 6.60 -35.81 4.02
C MET A 397 6.31 -35.54 2.54
N GLU A 398 5.04 -35.49 2.14
CA GLU A 398 4.65 -35.20 0.75
C GLU A 398 4.73 -33.70 0.45
N LEU A 399 4.44 -32.84 1.43
CA LEU A 399 4.52 -31.39 1.28
C LEU A 399 5.97 -30.88 1.13
N LEU A 400 6.94 -31.46 1.84
CA LEU A 400 8.36 -31.08 1.70
C LEU A 400 8.91 -31.39 0.29
N SER A 401 8.40 -32.44 -0.36
CA SER A 401 8.78 -32.77 -1.74
C SER A 401 8.31 -31.74 -2.79
N PHE A 402 7.32 -30.90 -2.45
CA PHE A 402 6.89 -29.78 -3.30
C PHE A 402 7.67 -28.49 -3.02
N ILE A 403 8.28 -28.35 -1.84
CA ILE A 403 9.03 -27.16 -1.43
C ILE A 403 10.49 -27.22 -1.96
N ASP A 404 11.06 -28.41 -2.12
CA ASP A 404 12.41 -28.60 -2.70
C ASP A 404 12.52 -28.32 -4.23
N LEU A 405 11.48 -27.75 -4.86
CA LEU A 405 11.43 -27.45 -6.30
C LEU A 405 11.22 -25.97 -6.66
N SER A 406 11.39 -25.05 -5.70
CA SER A 406 11.43 -23.60 -5.92
C SER A 406 12.70 -23.01 -5.33
#